data_AF-A0A6A4EDE0-F1
#
_entry.id   AF-A0A6A4EDE0-F1
#
_cell.length_a   1.000
_cell.length_b   1.000
_cell.length_c   1.000
_cell.angle_alpha   90.00
_cell.angle_beta   90.00
_cell.angle_gamma   90.00
#
_symmetry.space_group_name_H-M   'P 1'
#
loop_
_entity.id
_entity.type
_entity.pdbx_description
1 polymer ?
#
loop_
_entity_poly.entity_id
_entity_poly.type
_entity_poly.pdbx_seq_one_letter_code
_entity_poly.pdbx_strand_id
1 'polypeptide(L)'
;MGNIFRREEYARGDFVLALVEGDLEKVQELIQYATQEETKYGLHVAARRGHLELVRFYSELCDAGVTVIGTWQDSALSEAATSGQVAVVQYLAERCQANLNVSKALVEAASRGHVDVVQYLAERCGADVNAKDDFERTALVWAAHRGDMRLARYLVEQCAVNVSANALIEGASSSNLNVVQYFVKQCGVDVNMEDEHGQTAVMVAITNREIDVVRYLVEECSADVNSTAVRFAANRGYIDIQRILTPFLLPEAGDTTTDGGDVVLSPDISSRSSIPPSEMELTLFHENGSIGGDFLAKWLDADVAVKLFIPDASSTSFEDEVRLWQQLRHPNVLKMYGACDAGPRLKFFVCEYASNGSLLEHVNSSSVKKRTMWKYLYEAALGLEFLHERVEKV
;
A
#
# COMPACT_ATOMS: atom_id res chain seq x y z
N MET A 1 36.10 -11.03 51.22
CA MET A 1 35.80 -10.52 49.86
C MET A 1 34.57 -11.19 49.22
N GLY A 2 34.36 -12.52 49.32
CA GLY A 2 33.22 -13.19 48.65
C GLY A 2 31.79 -12.77 49.07
N ASN A 3 31.57 -12.25 50.28
CA ASN A 3 30.24 -11.77 50.73
C ASN A 3 29.92 -10.33 50.31
N ILE A 4 30.93 -9.53 49.97
CA ILE A 4 30.75 -8.14 49.53
C ILE A 4 30.33 -8.16 48.05
N PHE A 5 31.06 -8.91 47.22
CA PHE A 5 30.71 -9.10 45.80
C PHE A 5 29.32 -9.75 45.59
N ARG A 6 28.93 -10.74 46.42
CA ARG A 6 27.58 -11.32 46.35
C ARG A 6 26.48 -10.33 46.77
N ARG A 7 26.75 -9.42 47.71
CA ARG A 7 25.78 -8.39 48.12
C ARG A 7 25.63 -7.32 47.04
N GLU A 8 26.72 -6.94 46.38
CA GLU A 8 26.71 -5.98 45.28
C GLU A 8 25.94 -6.52 44.05
N GLU A 9 26.12 -7.79 43.68
CA GLU A 9 25.33 -8.40 42.59
C GLU A 9 23.83 -8.50 42.92
N TYR A 10 23.48 -8.84 44.17
CA TYR A 10 22.08 -8.91 44.61
C TYR A 10 21.42 -7.52 44.62
N ALA A 11 22.12 -6.52 45.18
CA ALA A 11 21.65 -5.14 45.24
C ALA A 11 21.46 -4.55 43.83
N ARG A 12 22.31 -4.94 42.86
CA ARG A 12 22.19 -4.56 41.46
C ARG A 12 20.92 -5.11 40.81
N GLY A 13 20.61 -6.39 41.04
CA GLY A 13 19.38 -7.02 40.56
C GLY A 13 18.12 -6.39 41.17
N ASP A 14 18.15 -6.16 42.49
CA ASP A 14 17.06 -5.52 43.21
C ASP A 14 16.83 -4.05 42.78
N PHE A 15 17.91 -3.33 42.45
CA PHE A 15 17.82 -1.95 41.94
C PHE A 15 17.14 -1.91 40.57
N VAL A 16 17.58 -2.76 39.63
CA VAL A 16 16.96 -2.83 38.29
C VAL A 16 15.50 -3.24 38.38
N LEU A 17 15.14 -4.17 39.26
CA LEU A 17 13.75 -4.56 39.48
C LEU A 17 12.91 -3.39 40.00
N ALA A 18 13.40 -2.66 41.01
CA ALA A 18 12.73 -1.48 41.55
C ALA A 18 12.48 -0.40 40.48
N LEU A 19 13.44 -0.20 39.56
CA LEU A 19 13.26 0.72 38.42
C LEU A 19 12.16 0.30 37.47
N VAL A 20 12.06 -1.01 37.18
CA VAL A 20 11.02 -1.54 36.30
C VAL A 20 9.64 -1.42 36.96
N GLU A 21 9.55 -1.70 38.25
CA GLU A 21 8.32 -1.63 39.04
C GLU A 21 7.88 -0.19 39.35
N GLY A 22 8.81 0.77 39.31
CA GLY A 22 8.53 2.17 39.66
C GLY A 22 8.60 2.44 41.17
N ASP A 23 9.26 1.58 41.93
CA ASP A 23 9.38 1.68 43.39
C ASP A 23 10.40 2.77 43.77
N LEU A 24 9.89 3.99 43.99
CA LEU A 24 10.70 5.14 44.36
C LEU A 24 11.46 4.92 45.68
N GLU A 25 10.82 4.32 46.69
CA GLU A 25 11.43 4.14 48.01
C GLU A 25 12.64 3.22 47.91
N LYS A 26 12.49 2.10 47.19
CA LYS A 26 13.57 1.13 47.00
C LYS A 26 14.67 1.67 46.09
N VAL A 27 14.32 2.45 45.06
CA VAL A 27 15.31 3.15 44.24
C VAL A 27 16.12 4.15 45.07
N GLN A 28 15.48 4.93 45.96
CA GLN A 28 16.16 5.88 46.85
C GLN A 28 17.12 5.20 47.84
N GLU A 29 16.75 4.03 48.37
CA GLU A 29 17.62 3.26 49.27
C GLU A 29 18.86 2.73 48.55
N LEU A 30 18.67 2.24 47.33
CA LEU A 30 19.69 1.50 46.58
C LEU A 30 20.58 2.38 45.70
N ILE A 31 20.18 3.61 45.39
CA ILE A 31 20.91 4.49 44.46
C ILE A 31 22.34 4.83 44.91
N GLN A 32 22.60 4.85 46.23
CA GLN A 32 23.95 5.07 46.78
C GLN A 32 24.95 3.97 46.38
N TYR A 33 24.46 2.79 45.98
CA TYR A 33 25.25 1.67 45.49
C TYR A 33 25.29 1.60 43.96
N ALA A 34 24.50 2.43 43.27
CA ALA A 34 24.40 2.45 41.82
C ALA A 34 25.56 3.23 41.19
N THR A 35 26.05 2.72 40.06
CA THR A 35 26.98 3.43 39.19
C THR A 35 26.29 4.57 38.43
N GLN A 36 27.08 5.47 37.83
CA GLN A 36 26.53 6.53 36.97
C GLN A 36 25.78 5.95 35.75
N GLU A 37 26.28 4.87 35.16
CA GLU A 37 25.62 4.20 34.03
C GLU A 37 24.26 3.62 34.43
N GLU A 38 24.15 3.06 35.63
CA GLU A 38 22.89 2.52 36.16
C GLU A 38 21.89 3.60 36.51
N THR A 39 22.38 4.74 37.00
CA THR A 39 21.53 5.92 37.24
C THR A 39 20.96 6.43 35.92
N LYS A 40 21.79 6.51 34.86
CA LYS A 40 21.34 6.88 33.51
C LYS A 40 20.31 5.88 32.96
N TYR A 41 20.61 4.59 33.08
CA TYR A 41 19.70 3.52 32.69
C TYR A 41 18.37 3.60 33.45
N GLY A 42 18.43 3.88 34.76
CA GLY A 42 17.26 4.03 35.61
C GLY A 42 16.33 5.14 35.16
N LEU A 43 16.87 6.30 34.78
CA LEU A 43 16.04 7.35 34.20
C LEU A 43 15.40 6.92 32.87
N HIS A 44 16.15 6.30 31.96
CA HIS A 44 15.58 5.85 30.69
C HIS A 44 14.44 4.84 30.92
N VAL A 45 14.62 3.90 31.85
CA VAL A 45 13.56 2.96 32.25
C VAL A 45 12.37 3.70 32.82
N ALA A 46 12.59 4.64 33.75
CA ALA A 46 11.51 5.43 34.34
C ALA A 46 10.75 6.24 33.29
N ALA A 47 11.46 6.89 32.36
CA ALA A 47 10.87 7.68 31.29
C ALA A 47 10.06 6.81 30.31
N ARG A 48 10.62 5.68 29.88
CA ARG A 48 9.96 4.68 29.01
C ARG A 48 8.72 4.08 29.66
N ARG A 49 8.77 3.79 30.96
CA ARG A 49 7.68 3.16 31.73
C ARG A 49 6.62 4.16 32.21
N GLY A 50 6.89 5.47 32.16
CA GLY A 50 5.97 6.49 32.64
C GLY A 50 6.03 6.74 34.15
N HIS A 51 7.11 6.32 34.82
CA HIS A 51 7.29 6.47 36.27
C HIS A 51 7.69 7.91 36.61
N LEU A 52 6.70 8.82 36.58
CA LEU A 52 6.92 10.26 36.73
C LEU A 52 7.68 10.65 38.00
N GLU A 53 7.36 10.03 39.14
CA GLU A 53 8.04 10.35 40.41
C GLU A 53 9.51 9.91 40.41
N LEU A 54 9.84 8.80 39.75
CA LEU A 54 11.24 8.42 39.52
C LEU A 54 11.94 9.42 38.60
N VAL A 55 11.29 9.88 37.52
CA VAL A 55 11.84 10.90 36.62
C VAL A 55 12.12 12.21 37.36
N ARG A 56 11.22 12.63 38.25
CA ARG A 56 11.41 13.81 39.12
C ARG A 56 12.62 13.63 40.03
N PHE A 57 12.67 12.52 40.75
CA PHE A 57 13.78 12.18 41.65
C PHE A 57 15.13 12.19 40.91
N TYR A 58 15.22 11.54 39.76
CA TYR A 58 16.44 11.55 38.93
C TYR A 58 16.80 12.95 38.43
N SER A 59 15.81 13.78 38.11
CA SER A 59 16.05 15.16 37.67
C SER A 59 16.65 16.02 38.80
N GLU A 60 16.13 15.88 40.02
CA GLU A 60 16.63 16.59 41.20
C GLU A 60 18.08 16.20 41.53
N LEU A 61 18.44 14.93 41.38
CA LEU A 61 19.82 14.47 41.58
C LEU A 61 20.80 15.09 40.60
N CYS A 62 20.39 15.24 39.34
CA CYS A 62 21.21 15.88 38.32
C CYS A 62 21.37 17.37 38.57
N ASP A 63 20.32 18.06 39.00
CA ASP A 63 20.38 19.50 39.35
C ASP A 63 21.29 19.75 40.57
N ALA A 64 21.32 18.81 41.51
CA ALA A 64 22.21 18.87 42.67
C ALA A 64 23.69 18.62 42.33
N GLY A 65 24.03 18.37 41.06
CA GLY A 65 25.40 18.09 40.62
C GLY A 65 25.97 16.79 41.17
N VAL A 66 25.11 15.92 41.73
CA VAL A 66 25.47 14.60 42.26
C VAL A 66 25.89 13.67 41.12
N THR A 67 25.42 13.95 39.91
CA THR A 67 25.74 13.23 38.69
C THR A 67 26.12 14.21 37.58
N VAL A 68 27.28 13.99 36.94
CA VAL A 68 27.69 14.75 35.76
C VAL A 68 27.19 13.97 34.54
N ILE A 69 26.13 14.42 33.87
CA ILE A 69 25.58 13.65 32.75
C ILE A 69 25.20 14.57 31.58
N GLY A 70 25.62 14.22 30.36
CA GLY A 70 25.56 15.01 29.11
C GLY A 70 24.17 15.21 28.49
N THR A 71 23.89 14.67 27.30
CA THR A 71 22.61 14.84 26.56
C THR A 71 21.48 13.89 27.02
N TRP A 72 21.47 13.52 28.30
CA TRP A 72 20.55 12.51 28.87
C TRP A 72 19.09 12.97 28.87
N GLN A 73 18.83 14.28 29.01
CA GLN A 73 17.47 14.82 28.96
C GLN A 73 16.82 14.60 27.59
N ASP A 74 17.60 14.73 26.50
CA ASP A 74 17.13 14.38 25.14
C ASP A 74 16.77 12.90 25.04
N SER A 75 17.63 12.04 25.59
CA SER A 75 17.42 10.59 25.57
C SER A 75 16.20 10.18 26.39
N ALA A 76 16.00 10.78 27.58
CA ALA A 76 14.83 10.53 28.40
C ALA A 76 13.54 11.05 27.77
N LEU A 77 13.57 12.24 27.15
CA LEU A 77 12.45 12.78 26.39
C LEU A 77 12.08 11.87 25.21
N SER A 78 13.09 11.44 24.44
CA SER A 78 12.97 10.51 23.32
C SER A 78 12.33 9.18 23.74
N GLU A 79 12.79 8.57 24.83
CA GLU A 79 12.23 7.32 25.39
C GLU A 79 10.78 7.50 25.85
N ALA A 80 10.47 8.60 26.52
CA ALA A 80 9.12 8.93 26.96
C ALA A 80 8.18 9.16 25.76
N ALA A 81 8.64 9.90 24.74
CA ALA A 81 7.88 10.21 23.55
C ALA A 81 7.62 8.95 22.70
N THR A 82 8.64 8.13 22.49
CA THR A 82 8.55 6.82 21.81
C THR A 82 7.61 5.86 22.54
N SER A 83 7.44 6.02 23.86
CA SER A 83 6.58 5.15 24.67
C SER A 83 5.20 5.75 24.98
N GLY A 84 4.89 6.95 24.48
CA GLY A 84 3.60 7.61 24.67
C GLY A 84 3.36 8.13 26.08
N GLN A 85 4.42 8.39 26.86
CA GLN A 85 4.32 8.78 28.26
C GLN A 85 4.10 10.29 28.40
N VAL A 86 2.88 10.76 28.09
CA VAL A 86 2.53 12.19 28.03
C VAL A 86 2.94 12.94 29.31
N ALA A 87 2.65 12.40 30.49
CA ALA A 87 2.96 13.08 31.76
C ALA A 87 4.47 13.29 31.97
N VAL A 88 5.28 12.33 31.53
CA VAL A 88 6.75 12.44 31.58
C VAL A 88 7.25 13.44 30.54
N VAL A 89 6.72 13.38 29.31
CA VAL A 89 7.05 14.35 28.25
C VAL A 89 6.73 15.77 28.70
N GLN A 90 5.55 15.99 29.29
CA GLN A 90 5.12 17.27 29.83
C GLN A 90 6.13 17.80 30.85
N TYR A 91 6.45 16.98 31.85
CA TYR A 91 7.40 17.35 32.90
C TYR A 91 8.80 17.68 32.35
N LEU A 92 9.34 16.83 31.47
CA LEU A 92 10.67 17.04 30.90
C LEU A 92 10.73 18.28 30.01
N ALA A 93 9.71 18.51 29.18
CA ALA A 93 9.66 19.65 28.27
C ALA A 93 9.46 21.00 28.99
N GLU A 94 8.62 21.04 30.03
CA GLU A 94 8.40 22.27 30.82
C GLU A 94 9.65 22.70 31.58
N ARG A 95 10.43 21.73 32.08
CA ARG A 95 11.59 21.98 32.94
C ARG A 95 12.86 22.32 32.16
N CYS A 96 13.04 21.76 30.97
CA CYS A 96 14.34 21.76 30.26
C CYS A 96 14.37 22.66 29.00
N GLN A 97 13.56 23.73 28.97
CA GLN A 97 13.24 24.61 27.82
C GLN A 97 14.40 25.09 26.91
N ALA A 98 15.67 24.97 27.32
CA ALA A 98 16.80 25.59 26.62
C ALA A 98 17.66 24.66 25.74
N ASN A 99 17.48 23.33 25.77
CA ASN A 99 18.40 22.45 25.03
C ASN A 99 17.83 21.10 24.57
N LEU A 100 16.51 20.91 24.64
CA LEU A 100 15.89 19.64 24.24
C LEU A 100 15.62 19.58 22.74
N ASN A 101 15.96 18.46 22.10
CA ASN A 101 15.55 18.18 20.73
C ASN A 101 14.07 17.70 20.68
N VAL A 102 13.16 18.62 21.00
CA VAL A 102 11.70 18.38 21.04
C VAL A 102 11.14 17.98 19.68
N SER A 103 11.75 18.44 18.58
CA SER A 103 11.35 18.08 17.23
C SER A 103 11.66 16.61 16.92
N LYS A 104 12.83 16.10 17.34
CA LYS A 104 13.14 14.66 17.24
C LYS A 104 12.16 13.81 18.05
N ALA A 105 11.88 14.19 19.29
CA ALA A 105 10.91 13.50 20.14
C ALA A 105 9.51 13.49 19.51
N LEU A 106 9.10 14.57 18.83
CA LEU A 106 7.84 14.63 18.09
C LEU A 106 7.80 13.61 16.95
N VAL A 107 8.86 13.52 16.14
CA VAL A 107 8.91 12.55 15.03
C VAL A 107 8.93 11.11 15.56
N GLU A 108 9.63 10.84 16.66
CA GLU A 108 9.64 9.52 17.30
C GLU A 108 8.28 9.13 17.87
N ALA A 109 7.57 10.05 18.53
CA ALA A 109 6.20 9.85 18.97
C ALA A 109 5.26 9.56 17.78
N ALA A 110 5.39 10.30 16.68
CA ALA A 110 4.64 10.06 15.45
C ALA A 110 4.92 8.67 14.85
N SER A 111 6.18 8.23 14.84
CA SER A 111 6.58 6.88 14.37
C SER A 111 5.94 5.74 15.18
N ARG A 112 5.48 6.03 16.40
CA ARG A 112 4.80 5.07 17.29
C ARG A 112 3.30 5.32 17.43
N GLY A 113 2.78 6.42 16.91
CA GLY A 113 1.35 6.76 16.93
C GLY A 113 0.86 7.45 18.19
N HIS A 114 1.75 8.08 18.94
CA HIS A 114 1.40 8.79 20.16
C HIS A 114 0.93 10.21 19.82
N VAL A 115 -0.30 10.30 19.32
CA VAL A 115 -0.91 11.55 18.82
C VAL A 115 -0.99 12.63 19.90
N ASP A 116 -1.29 12.23 21.14
CA ASP A 116 -1.32 13.09 22.32
C ASP A 116 0.04 13.72 22.64
N VAL A 117 1.12 12.94 22.55
CA VAL A 117 2.50 13.44 22.68
C VAL A 117 2.83 14.40 21.54
N VAL A 118 2.50 14.06 20.30
CA VAL A 118 2.74 14.94 19.14
C VAL A 118 2.01 16.27 19.28
N GLN A 119 0.73 16.23 19.68
CA GLN A 119 -0.08 17.42 19.94
C GLN A 119 0.56 18.31 21.00
N TYR A 120 0.93 17.72 22.14
CA TYR A 120 1.57 18.46 23.22
C TYR A 120 2.88 19.13 22.77
N LEU A 121 3.77 18.38 22.11
CA LEU A 121 5.07 18.91 21.66
C LEU A 121 4.92 20.01 20.61
N ALA A 122 3.97 19.88 19.68
CA ALA A 122 3.70 20.89 18.66
C ALA A 122 3.09 22.16 19.27
N GLU A 123 2.04 22.02 20.08
CA GLU A 123 1.24 23.16 20.57
C GLU A 123 1.89 23.89 21.76
N ARG A 124 2.64 23.18 22.60
CA ARG A 124 3.12 23.69 23.89
C ARG A 124 4.63 23.87 23.93
N CYS A 125 5.37 23.11 23.13
CA CYS A 125 6.83 23.12 23.15
C CYS A 125 7.46 23.76 21.90
N GLY A 126 6.64 24.16 20.92
CA GLY A 126 7.13 24.77 19.68
C GLY A 126 7.99 23.82 18.84
N ALA A 127 7.75 22.52 18.92
CA ALA A 127 8.45 21.53 18.12
C ALA A 127 8.19 21.76 16.63
N ASP A 128 9.23 21.62 15.82
CA ASP A 128 9.11 21.71 14.36
C ASP A 128 8.42 20.45 13.83
N VAL A 129 7.16 20.58 13.43
CA VAL A 129 6.33 19.50 12.85
C VAL A 129 6.84 19.00 11.50
N ASN A 130 7.71 19.76 10.83
CA ASN A 130 8.35 19.38 9.57
C ASN A 130 9.76 18.80 9.76
N ALA A 131 10.20 18.63 11.02
CA ALA A 131 11.48 17.99 11.29
C ALA A 131 11.53 16.58 10.69
N LYS A 132 12.71 16.22 10.21
CA LYS A 132 13.01 14.91 9.66
C LYS A 132 13.81 14.09 10.68
N ASP A 133 13.54 12.80 10.74
CA ASP A 133 14.41 11.85 11.44
C ASP A 133 15.64 11.47 10.58
N ASP A 134 16.44 10.54 11.09
CA ASP A 134 17.65 10.04 10.43
C ASP A 134 17.34 9.25 9.13
N PHE A 135 16.07 8.93 8.86
CA PHE A 135 15.59 8.31 7.61
C PHE A 135 14.92 9.32 6.68
N GLU A 136 15.09 10.62 6.95
CA GLU A 136 14.45 11.71 6.24
C GLU A 136 12.92 11.76 6.32
N ARG A 137 12.31 11.06 7.28
CA ARG A 137 10.86 10.97 7.45
C ARG A 137 10.37 12.03 8.41
N THR A 138 9.30 12.73 8.02
CA THR A 138 8.58 13.66 8.90
C THR A 138 7.48 12.94 9.68
N ALA A 139 6.89 13.63 10.66
CA ALA A 139 5.73 13.10 11.39
C ALA A 139 4.56 12.70 10.46
N LEU A 140 4.33 13.45 9.36
CA LEU A 140 3.28 13.15 8.40
C LEU A 140 3.58 11.89 7.57
N VAL A 141 4.85 11.68 7.21
CA VAL A 141 5.29 10.45 6.53
C VAL A 141 5.04 9.23 7.42
N TRP A 142 5.38 9.31 8.71
CA TRP A 142 5.09 8.24 9.67
C TRP A 142 3.58 8.01 9.89
N ALA A 143 2.79 9.08 9.94
CA ALA A 143 1.33 8.97 10.01
C ALA A 143 0.77 8.21 8.79
N ALA A 144 1.27 8.50 7.60
CA ALA A 144 0.86 7.85 6.36
C ALA A 144 1.27 6.38 6.30
N HIS A 145 2.53 6.05 6.62
CA HIS A 145 3.02 4.67 6.71
C HIS A 145 2.21 3.81 7.69
N ARG A 146 1.71 4.40 8.79
CA ARG A 146 0.93 3.68 9.80
C ARG A 146 -0.58 3.68 9.55
N GLY A 147 -1.05 4.41 8.54
CA GLY A 147 -2.49 4.59 8.30
C GLY A 147 -3.19 5.40 9.40
N ASP A 148 -2.43 6.20 10.15
CA ASP A 148 -2.94 6.95 11.29
C ASP A 148 -3.68 8.21 10.84
N MET A 149 -4.95 8.02 10.47
CA MET A 149 -5.83 9.08 10.02
C MET A 149 -6.00 10.22 11.03
N ARG A 150 -5.94 9.93 12.34
CA ARG A 150 -6.08 10.95 13.38
C ARG A 150 -4.87 11.87 13.38
N LEU A 151 -3.67 11.29 13.32
CA LEU A 151 -2.43 12.05 13.26
C LEU A 151 -2.30 12.81 11.94
N ALA A 152 -2.61 12.17 10.81
CA ALA A 152 -2.54 12.81 9.49
C ALA A 152 -3.45 14.04 9.39
N ARG A 153 -4.70 13.94 9.87
CA ARG A 153 -5.62 15.08 9.93
C ARG A 153 -5.13 16.18 10.86
N TYR A 154 -4.67 15.84 12.05
CA TYR A 154 -4.12 16.83 12.97
C TYR A 154 -2.96 17.62 12.33
N LEU A 155 -2.01 16.93 11.70
CA LEU A 155 -0.85 17.58 11.07
C LEU A 155 -1.26 18.47 9.88
N VAL A 156 -2.14 17.99 9.01
CA VAL A 156 -2.56 18.76 7.82
C VAL A 156 -3.53 19.89 8.18
N GLU A 157 -4.56 19.62 8.98
CA GLU A 157 -5.65 20.57 9.24
C GLU A 157 -5.29 21.58 10.33
N GLN A 158 -4.58 21.17 11.39
CA GLN A 158 -4.29 22.04 12.54
C GLN A 158 -2.87 22.61 12.49
N CYS A 159 -1.89 21.84 12.02
CA CYS A 159 -0.50 22.31 11.90
C CYS A 159 -0.17 22.86 10.51
N ALA A 160 -1.11 22.85 9.56
CA ALA A 160 -0.94 23.31 8.18
C ALA A 160 0.26 22.66 7.46
N VAL A 161 0.59 21.40 7.79
CA VAL A 161 1.67 20.66 7.14
C VAL A 161 1.25 20.27 5.72
N ASN A 162 2.10 20.57 4.74
CA ASN A 162 1.87 20.15 3.37
C ASN A 162 2.13 18.64 3.20
N VAL A 163 1.28 17.97 2.42
CA VAL A 163 1.50 16.56 2.06
C VAL A 163 2.62 16.48 1.04
N SER A 164 3.71 15.81 1.39
CA SER A 164 4.84 15.56 0.49
C SER A 164 4.62 14.31 -0.38
N ALA A 165 5.40 14.19 -1.46
CA ALA A 165 5.50 12.96 -2.26
C ALA A 165 5.77 11.74 -1.36
N ASN A 166 6.76 11.84 -0.47
CA ASN A 166 7.12 10.76 0.45
C ASN A 166 5.95 10.33 1.36
N ALA A 167 5.11 11.28 1.82
CA ALA A 167 3.95 10.92 2.64
C ALA A 167 2.89 10.17 1.83
N LEU A 168 2.61 10.60 0.59
CA LEU A 168 1.69 9.90 -0.30
C LEU A 168 2.22 8.50 -0.68
N ILE A 169 3.50 8.41 -1.03
CA ILE A 169 4.19 7.17 -1.41
C ILE A 169 4.20 6.17 -0.25
N GLU A 170 4.51 6.61 0.97
CA GLU A 170 4.51 5.72 2.15
C GLU A 170 3.10 5.30 2.59
N GLY A 171 2.09 6.16 2.38
CA GLY A 171 0.70 5.74 2.52
C GLY A 171 0.32 4.64 1.53
N ALA A 172 0.78 4.78 0.28
CA ALA A 172 0.55 3.81 -0.78
C ALA A 172 1.34 2.50 -0.61
N SER A 173 2.52 2.56 0.01
CA SER A 173 3.40 1.41 0.26
C SER A 173 2.83 0.43 1.30
N SER A 174 1.98 0.92 2.21
CA SER A 174 1.57 0.21 3.43
C SER A 174 0.07 -0.13 3.45
N SER A 175 -0.58 -0.21 2.29
CA SER A 175 -2.02 -0.52 2.13
C SER A 175 -2.97 0.48 2.83
N ASN A 176 -2.52 1.68 3.14
CA ASN A 176 -3.29 2.64 3.93
C ASN A 176 -4.21 3.50 3.05
N LEU A 177 -5.13 2.84 2.33
CA LEU A 177 -6.04 3.47 1.36
C LEU A 177 -6.78 4.69 1.94
N ASN A 178 -7.22 4.64 3.20
CA ASN A 178 -7.93 5.76 3.83
C ASN A 178 -7.09 7.05 3.90
N VAL A 179 -5.78 6.93 4.19
CA VAL A 179 -4.88 8.09 4.24
C VAL A 179 -4.59 8.59 2.83
N VAL A 180 -4.34 7.67 1.88
CA VAL A 180 -4.15 8.02 0.47
C VAL A 180 -5.38 8.75 -0.08
N GLN A 181 -6.59 8.24 0.18
CA GLN A 181 -7.85 8.87 -0.21
C GLN A 181 -7.99 10.28 0.38
N TYR A 182 -7.66 10.43 1.66
CA TYR A 182 -7.68 11.73 2.31
C TYR A 182 -6.71 12.72 1.66
N PHE A 183 -5.45 12.33 1.44
CA PHE A 183 -4.47 13.19 0.79
C PHE A 183 -4.89 13.60 -0.62
N VAL A 184 -5.37 12.67 -1.44
CA VAL A 184 -5.73 12.98 -2.82
C VAL A 184 -7.03 13.78 -2.90
N LYS A 185 -8.12 13.30 -2.29
CA LYS A 185 -9.45 13.93 -2.45
C LYS A 185 -9.66 15.17 -1.60
N GLN A 186 -9.17 15.16 -0.35
CA GLN A 186 -9.45 16.24 0.59
C GLN A 186 -8.34 17.29 0.59
N CYS A 187 -7.08 16.86 0.51
CA CYS A 187 -5.95 17.80 0.47
C CYS A 187 -5.63 18.27 -0.97
N GLY A 188 -6.21 17.65 -2.00
CA GLY A 188 -6.03 18.06 -3.41
C GLY A 188 -4.61 17.83 -3.93
N VAL A 189 -3.95 16.81 -3.41
CA VAL A 189 -2.55 16.51 -3.71
C VAL A 189 -2.42 15.85 -5.07
N ASP A 190 -1.42 16.27 -5.85
CA ASP A 190 -1.09 15.65 -7.14
C ASP A 190 -0.64 14.19 -6.93
N VAL A 191 -1.35 13.26 -7.58
CA VAL A 191 -1.07 11.81 -7.48
C VAL A 191 0.21 11.39 -8.17
N ASN A 192 0.71 12.23 -9.09
CA ASN A 192 1.89 11.97 -9.91
C ASN A 192 3.16 12.59 -9.33
N MET A 193 3.11 13.12 -8.10
CA MET A 193 4.30 13.59 -7.42
C MET A 193 5.35 12.47 -7.29
N GLU A 194 6.59 12.84 -7.55
CA GLU A 194 7.75 11.97 -7.47
C GLU A 194 8.58 12.29 -6.23
N ASP A 195 9.14 11.25 -5.61
CA ASP A 195 10.21 11.42 -4.63
C ASP A 195 11.56 11.74 -5.29
N GLU A 196 12.61 11.86 -4.48
CA GLU A 196 13.98 12.12 -4.96
C GLU A 196 14.58 11.01 -5.84
N HIS A 197 13.93 9.84 -5.91
CA HIS A 197 14.31 8.71 -6.75
C HIS A 197 13.43 8.58 -8.01
N GLY A 198 12.49 9.51 -8.23
CA GLY A 198 11.53 9.44 -9.34
C GLY A 198 10.43 8.39 -9.13
N GLN A 199 10.21 7.92 -7.90
CA GLN A 199 9.14 6.99 -7.60
C GLN A 199 7.83 7.75 -7.36
N THR A 200 6.74 7.25 -7.94
CA THR A 200 5.38 7.73 -7.66
C THR A 200 4.64 6.76 -6.75
N ALA A 201 3.54 7.22 -6.16
CA ALA A 201 2.71 6.40 -5.28
C ALA A 201 2.18 5.13 -5.98
N VAL A 202 1.82 5.22 -7.26
CA VAL A 202 1.35 4.06 -8.03
C VAL A 202 2.47 3.05 -8.28
N MET A 203 3.72 3.47 -8.53
CA MET A 203 4.84 2.56 -8.73
C MET A 203 5.15 1.74 -7.47
N VAL A 204 5.09 2.37 -6.30
CA VAL A 204 5.35 1.69 -5.03
C VAL A 204 4.18 0.77 -4.64
N ALA A 205 2.93 1.22 -4.83
CA ALA A 205 1.75 0.36 -4.64
C ALA A 205 1.82 -0.90 -5.52
N ILE A 206 2.26 -0.77 -6.78
CA ILE A 206 2.47 -1.92 -7.68
C ILE A 206 3.57 -2.83 -7.14
N THR A 207 4.67 -2.26 -6.67
CA THR A 207 5.83 -3.01 -6.16
C THR A 207 5.46 -3.86 -4.95
N ASN A 208 4.61 -3.35 -4.07
CA ASN A 208 4.16 -4.01 -2.85
C ASN A 208 2.88 -4.85 -3.04
N ARG A 209 2.32 -4.85 -4.25
CA ARG A 209 1.09 -5.54 -4.63
C ARG A 209 -0.15 -5.05 -3.85
N GLU A 210 -0.22 -3.74 -3.63
CA GLU A 210 -1.33 -3.07 -2.95
C GLU A 210 -2.49 -2.77 -3.91
N ILE A 211 -3.23 -3.83 -4.27
CA ILE A 211 -4.26 -3.81 -5.32
C ILE A 211 -5.29 -2.70 -5.14
N ASP A 212 -5.81 -2.51 -3.93
CA ASP A 212 -6.85 -1.51 -3.67
C ASP A 212 -6.33 -0.07 -3.83
N VAL A 213 -5.07 0.16 -3.46
CA VAL A 213 -4.41 1.45 -3.67
C VAL A 213 -4.12 1.69 -5.15
N VAL A 214 -3.61 0.68 -5.87
CA VAL A 214 -3.38 0.77 -7.33
C VAL A 214 -4.70 1.10 -8.04
N ARG A 215 -5.77 0.39 -7.71
CA ARG A 215 -7.11 0.60 -8.28
C ARG A 215 -7.58 2.03 -8.03
N TYR A 216 -7.51 2.47 -6.77
CA TYR A 216 -7.92 3.82 -6.40
C TYR A 216 -7.13 4.91 -7.14
N LEU A 217 -5.80 4.79 -7.20
CA LEU A 217 -4.94 5.78 -7.85
C LEU A 217 -5.20 5.86 -9.36
N VAL A 218 -5.41 4.73 -10.01
CA VAL A 218 -5.52 4.65 -11.47
C VAL A 218 -6.96 4.89 -11.94
N GLU A 219 -7.95 4.25 -11.33
CA GLU A 219 -9.36 4.34 -11.76
C GLU A 219 -10.04 5.63 -11.30
N GLU A 220 -9.78 6.09 -10.08
CA GLU A 220 -10.48 7.25 -9.52
C GLU A 220 -9.67 8.55 -9.59
N CYS A 221 -8.34 8.46 -9.67
CA CYS A 221 -7.46 9.63 -9.62
C CYS A 221 -6.66 9.86 -10.91
N SER A 222 -6.81 8.99 -11.92
CA SER A 222 -6.11 9.10 -13.20
C SER A 222 -4.59 9.24 -13.07
N ALA A 223 -3.97 8.49 -12.14
CA ALA A 223 -2.52 8.50 -11.97
C ALA A 223 -1.79 8.01 -13.24
N ASP A 224 -0.66 8.65 -13.55
CA ASP A 224 0.16 8.36 -14.72
C ASP A 224 0.88 7.01 -14.54
N VAL A 225 0.40 6.02 -15.28
CA VAL A 225 1.01 4.70 -15.32
C VAL A 225 2.04 4.66 -16.44
N ASN A 226 3.32 4.74 -16.11
CA ASN A 226 4.37 4.63 -17.12
C ASN A 226 4.65 3.16 -17.51
N SER A 227 5.28 2.97 -18.66
CA SER A 227 5.62 1.62 -19.18
C SER A 227 6.56 0.81 -18.26
N THR A 228 7.30 1.47 -17.36
CA THR A 228 8.16 0.81 -16.37
C THR A 228 7.33 0.11 -15.31
N ALA A 229 6.25 0.73 -14.82
CA ALA A 229 5.35 0.15 -13.83
C ALA A 229 4.67 -1.12 -14.35
N VAL A 230 4.23 -1.11 -15.62
CA VAL A 230 3.60 -2.28 -16.26
C VAL A 230 4.60 -3.39 -16.54
N ARG A 231 5.81 -3.06 -17.01
CA ARG A 231 6.89 -4.03 -17.18
C ARG A 231 7.29 -4.66 -15.85
N PHE A 232 7.28 -3.89 -14.76
CA PHE A 232 7.58 -4.42 -13.43
C PHE A 232 6.52 -5.43 -12.98
N ALA A 233 5.23 -5.08 -13.10
CA ALA A 233 4.13 -6.00 -12.82
C ALA A 233 4.23 -7.30 -13.67
N ALA A 234 4.62 -7.17 -14.95
CA ALA A 234 4.87 -8.30 -15.85
C ALA A 234 5.99 -9.22 -15.38
N ASN A 235 7.16 -8.65 -15.10
CA ASN A 235 8.34 -9.41 -14.67
C ASN A 235 8.11 -10.16 -13.35
N ARG A 236 7.20 -9.66 -12.51
CA ARG A 236 6.82 -10.28 -11.23
C ARG A 236 5.63 -11.24 -11.33
N GLY A 237 4.96 -11.31 -12.48
CA GLY A 237 3.76 -12.13 -12.68
C GLY A 237 2.53 -11.61 -11.91
N TYR A 238 2.44 -10.30 -11.65
CA TYR A 238 1.28 -9.69 -11.00
C TYR A 238 0.15 -9.47 -12.00
N ILE A 239 -0.47 -10.59 -12.43
CA ILE A 239 -1.47 -10.63 -13.49
C ILE A 239 -2.67 -9.73 -13.18
N ASP A 240 -3.10 -9.70 -11.92
CA ASP A 240 -4.14 -8.82 -11.40
C ASP A 240 -3.81 -7.34 -11.59
N ILE A 241 -2.60 -6.92 -11.23
CA ILE A 241 -2.15 -5.53 -11.44
C ILE A 241 -2.02 -5.21 -12.91
N GLN A 242 -1.43 -6.10 -13.71
CA GLN A 242 -1.33 -5.89 -15.15
C GLN A 242 -2.71 -5.67 -15.78
N ARG A 243 -3.70 -6.47 -15.38
CA ARG A 243 -5.08 -6.32 -15.84
C ARG A 243 -5.68 -4.96 -15.46
N ILE A 244 -5.40 -4.46 -14.26
CA ILE A 244 -5.83 -3.11 -13.82
C ILE A 244 -5.15 -2.00 -14.62
N LEU A 245 -3.86 -2.11 -14.90
CA LEU A 245 -3.09 -1.04 -15.56
C LEU A 245 -3.29 -0.96 -17.08
N THR A 246 -3.68 -2.07 -17.71
CA THR A 246 -3.76 -2.19 -19.18
C THR A 246 -4.66 -1.13 -19.84
N PRO A 247 -5.86 -0.80 -19.32
CA PRO A 247 -6.72 0.23 -19.91
C PRO A 247 -6.14 1.66 -19.85
N PHE A 248 -5.23 1.93 -18.92
CA PHE A 248 -4.73 3.29 -18.61
C PHE A 248 -3.41 3.62 -19.32
N LEU A 249 -2.90 2.71 -20.14
CA LEU A 249 -1.72 2.91 -21.00
C LEU A 249 -2.06 3.55 -22.36
N LEU A 250 -3.32 3.90 -22.60
CA LEU A 250 -3.73 4.55 -23.84
C LEU A 250 -3.08 5.94 -23.95
N PRO A 251 -2.45 6.29 -25.08
CA PRO A 251 -2.33 7.69 -25.42
C PRO A 251 -3.74 8.23 -25.65
N GLU A 252 -4.04 9.41 -25.11
CA GLU A 252 -5.20 10.18 -25.54
C GLU A 252 -5.22 10.23 -27.07
N ALA A 253 -6.39 10.00 -27.66
CA ALA A 253 -6.62 10.19 -29.07
C ALA A 253 -6.39 11.68 -29.40
N GLY A 254 -5.19 12.03 -29.86
CA GLY A 254 -4.89 13.42 -30.18
C GLY A 254 -3.43 13.70 -30.52
N ASP A 255 -2.97 13.22 -31.67
CA ASP A 255 -2.07 14.06 -32.49
C ASP A 255 -2.33 13.81 -33.98
N THR A 256 -3.37 14.48 -34.49
CA THR A 256 -3.61 14.64 -35.92
C THR A 256 -2.67 15.71 -36.46
N THR A 257 -1.47 15.31 -36.89
CA THR A 257 -0.66 15.91 -37.99
C THR A 257 0.60 15.04 -38.05
N THR A 258 0.86 14.21 -39.04
CA THR A 258 1.00 14.52 -40.46
C THR A 258 1.07 13.23 -41.28
N ASP A 259 0.60 13.35 -42.52
CA ASP A 259 0.78 12.49 -43.69
C ASP A 259 0.05 11.14 -43.73
N GLY A 260 -0.80 11.05 -44.75
CA GLY A 260 -1.41 9.82 -45.21
C GLY A 260 -0.33 8.80 -45.57
N GLY A 261 -0.16 7.83 -44.68
CA GLY A 261 0.37 6.53 -44.99
C GLY A 261 -0.69 5.53 -44.55
N ASP A 262 -1.22 4.77 -45.51
CA ASP A 262 -2.02 3.58 -45.22
C ASP A 262 -1.37 2.79 -44.07
N VAL A 263 -2.09 2.62 -42.96
CA VAL A 263 -1.77 1.55 -42.01
C VAL A 263 -2.07 0.26 -42.75
N VAL A 264 -1.07 -0.22 -43.49
CA VAL A 264 -1.08 -1.55 -44.08
C VAL A 264 -1.04 -2.52 -42.91
N LEU A 265 -2.23 -2.93 -42.48
CA LEU A 265 -2.44 -4.18 -41.77
C LEU A 265 -1.70 -5.27 -42.56
N SER A 266 -0.91 -6.09 -41.88
CA SER A 266 -0.39 -7.33 -42.47
C SER A 266 -1.57 -8.05 -43.17
N PRO A 267 -1.44 -8.46 -44.44
CA PRO A 267 -2.58 -8.77 -45.32
C PRO A 267 -3.37 -10.06 -44.96
N ASP A 268 -3.13 -10.66 -43.80
CA ASP A 268 -3.53 -12.02 -43.46
C ASP A 268 -4.61 -12.14 -42.38
N ILE A 269 -5.07 -11.05 -41.76
CA ILE A 269 -6.30 -11.08 -40.97
C ILE A 269 -7.45 -10.76 -41.92
N SER A 270 -8.26 -11.76 -42.26
CA SER A 270 -9.46 -11.56 -43.05
C SER A 270 -10.26 -10.39 -42.44
N SER A 271 -10.53 -9.34 -43.23
CA SER A 271 -11.16 -8.07 -42.82
C SER A 271 -12.51 -8.20 -42.09
N ARG A 272 -13.04 -9.41 -41.96
CA ARG A 272 -14.28 -9.74 -41.25
C ARG A 272 -14.12 -9.95 -39.74
N SER A 273 -12.90 -10.15 -39.25
CA SER A 273 -12.65 -10.49 -37.84
C SER A 273 -11.97 -9.37 -37.06
N SER A 274 -11.66 -8.25 -37.70
CA SER A 274 -11.03 -7.09 -37.05
C SER A 274 -12.10 -6.13 -36.54
N ILE A 275 -12.09 -5.86 -35.24
CA ILE A 275 -12.95 -4.86 -34.61
C ILE A 275 -12.09 -3.63 -34.33
N PRO A 276 -12.50 -2.42 -34.79
CA PRO A 276 -11.77 -1.21 -34.48
C PRO A 276 -11.87 -0.90 -32.98
N PRO A 277 -10.79 -0.43 -32.33
CA PRO A 277 -10.83 -0.02 -30.93
C PRO A 277 -11.90 1.04 -30.64
N SER A 278 -12.19 1.92 -31.62
CA SER A 278 -13.18 3.00 -31.50
C SER A 278 -14.63 2.53 -31.38
N GLU A 279 -14.93 1.26 -31.68
CA GLU A 279 -16.27 0.69 -31.56
C GLU A 279 -16.54 0.07 -30.17
N MET A 280 -15.53 0.07 -29.30
CA MET A 280 -15.56 -0.63 -28.01
C MET A 280 -15.62 0.34 -26.83
N GLU A 281 -16.48 0.03 -25.87
CA GLU A 281 -16.55 0.72 -24.57
C GLU A 281 -16.35 -0.30 -23.44
N LEU A 282 -15.22 -0.25 -22.73
CA LEU A 282 -14.96 -1.13 -21.58
C LEU A 282 -15.74 -0.63 -20.36
N THR A 283 -16.50 -1.51 -19.69
CA THR A 283 -17.45 -1.08 -18.64
C THR A 283 -17.13 -1.60 -17.24
N LEU A 284 -16.88 -2.90 -17.07
CA LEU A 284 -16.76 -3.52 -15.74
C LEU A 284 -15.75 -4.67 -15.73
N PHE A 285 -14.80 -4.62 -14.80
CA PHE A 285 -13.82 -5.68 -14.58
C PHE A 285 -14.37 -6.79 -13.67
N HIS A 286 -14.16 -8.06 -14.02
CA HIS A 286 -14.51 -9.21 -13.18
C HIS A 286 -13.24 -9.82 -12.55
N GLU A 287 -13.13 -9.70 -11.23
CA GLU A 287 -11.97 -10.04 -10.40
C GLU A 287 -11.54 -11.52 -10.52
N ASN A 288 -12.50 -12.41 -10.77
CA ASN A 288 -12.27 -13.79 -11.15
C ASN A 288 -12.76 -13.97 -12.59
N GLY A 289 -11.87 -14.15 -13.57
CA GLY A 289 -12.21 -14.30 -15.01
C GLY A 289 -13.02 -15.56 -15.32
N SER A 290 -14.19 -15.75 -14.72
CA SER A 290 -14.90 -17.03 -14.68
C SER A 290 -16.09 -17.12 -15.63
N ILE A 291 -16.29 -16.14 -16.51
CA ILE A 291 -17.41 -16.15 -17.47
C ILE A 291 -16.89 -15.71 -18.86
N GLY A 292 -15.78 -16.31 -19.30
CA GLY A 292 -15.35 -16.22 -20.70
C GLY A 292 -14.67 -14.92 -21.15
N GLY A 293 -14.36 -13.99 -20.22
CA GLY A 293 -13.61 -12.77 -20.51
C GLY A 293 -13.07 -12.08 -19.27
N ASP A 294 -12.11 -11.18 -19.48
CA ASP A 294 -11.45 -10.34 -18.48
C ASP A 294 -12.25 -9.07 -18.15
N PHE A 295 -13.04 -8.57 -19.10
CA PHE A 295 -13.90 -7.40 -18.96
C PHE A 295 -15.30 -7.64 -19.53
N LEU A 296 -16.30 -7.00 -18.94
CA LEU A 296 -17.57 -6.69 -19.60
C LEU A 296 -17.39 -5.39 -20.39
N ALA A 297 -17.82 -5.39 -21.64
CA ALA A 297 -17.74 -4.23 -22.52
C ALA A 297 -19.01 -4.10 -23.35
N LYS A 298 -19.17 -2.96 -24.00
CA LYS A 298 -20.15 -2.76 -25.07
C LYS A 298 -19.45 -2.70 -26.41
N TRP A 299 -20.02 -3.40 -27.38
CA TRP A 299 -19.66 -3.29 -28.79
C TRP A 299 -20.95 -3.03 -29.56
N LEU A 300 -21.04 -1.85 -30.21
CA LEU A 300 -22.26 -1.41 -30.92
C LEU A 300 -23.53 -1.54 -30.04
N ASP A 301 -23.45 -1.06 -28.80
CA ASP A 301 -24.50 -1.12 -27.76
C ASP A 301 -24.90 -2.52 -27.26
N ALA A 302 -24.20 -3.58 -27.68
CA ALA A 302 -24.42 -4.94 -27.19
C ALA A 302 -23.39 -5.32 -26.12
N ASP A 303 -23.84 -5.99 -25.06
CA ASP A 303 -22.96 -6.53 -24.02
C ASP A 303 -22.09 -7.66 -24.58
N VAL A 304 -20.78 -7.51 -24.41
CA VAL A 304 -19.76 -8.46 -24.87
C VAL A 304 -18.74 -8.74 -23.77
N ALA A 305 -18.15 -9.93 -23.82
CA ALA A 305 -17.00 -10.28 -23.00
C ALA A 305 -15.71 -9.94 -23.77
N VAL A 306 -14.76 -9.27 -23.13
CA VAL A 306 -13.45 -9.01 -23.70
C VAL A 306 -12.42 -9.88 -23.01
N LYS A 307 -11.70 -10.71 -23.77
CA LYS A 307 -10.59 -11.54 -23.30
C LYS A 307 -9.27 -10.96 -23.82
N LEU A 308 -8.34 -10.62 -22.94
CA LEU A 308 -7.04 -10.09 -23.34
C LEU A 308 -6.18 -11.19 -23.95
N PHE A 309 -5.38 -10.83 -24.96
CA PHE A 309 -4.28 -11.65 -25.44
C PHE A 309 -3.02 -11.33 -24.65
N ILE A 310 -2.38 -12.35 -24.08
CA ILE A 310 -1.17 -12.20 -23.26
C ILE A 310 -0.03 -12.98 -23.94
N PRO A 311 0.91 -12.29 -24.62
CA PRO A 311 1.93 -12.93 -25.46
C PRO A 311 2.80 -13.97 -24.75
N ASP A 312 3.10 -13.77 -23.47
CA ASP A 312 4.01 -14.64 -22.70
C ASP A 312 3.30 -15.81 -21.99
N ALA A 313 1.95 -15.80 -21.97
CA ALA A 313 1.13 -16.90 -21.43
C ALA A 313 0.66 -17.87 -22.52
N SER A 314 0.63 -17.42 -23.78
CA SER A 314 0.30 -18.23 -24.95
C SER A 314 1.57 -18.66 -25.67
N SER A 315 1.76 -19.96 -25.91
CA SER A 315 2.86 -20.46 -26.78
C SER A 315 2.66 -20.15 -28.28
N THR A 316 1.73 -19.26 -28.61
CA THR A 316 1.19 -19.00 -29.95
C THR A 316 1.09 -17.50 -30.17
N SER A 317 1.25 -17.03 -31.41
CA SER A 317 1.08 -15.60 -31.71
C SER A 317 -0.39 -15.18 -31.60
N PHE A 318 -0.65 -13.86 -31.54
CA PHE A 318 -2.03 -13.35 -31.52
C PHE A 318 -2.79 -13.79 -32.76
N GLU A 319 -2.13 -13.74 -33.91
CA GLU A 319 -2.68 -14.12 -35.19
C GLU A 319 -3.00 -15.62 -35.25
N ASP A 320 -2.17 -16.47 -34.64
CA ASP A 320 -2.42 -17.91 -34.52
C ASP A 320 -3.61 -18.19 -33.61
N GLU A 321 -3.72 -17.49 -32.48
CA GLU A 321 -4.87 -17.63 -31.58
C GLU A 321 -6.16 -17.14 -32.27
N VAL A 322 -6.13 -16.03 -33.01
CA VAL A 322 -7.27 -15.60 -33.85
C VAL A 322 -7.66 -16.68 -34.86
N ARG A 323 -6.70 -17.31 -35.54
CA ARG A 323 -6.96 -18.38 -36.50
C ARG A 323 -7.56 -19.61 -35.84
N LEU A 324 -7.11 -19.96 -34.64
CA LEU A 324 -7.70 -21.02 -33.82
C LEU A 324 -9.17 -20.69 -33.51
N TRP A 325 -9.45 -19.53 -32.93
CA TRP A 325 -10.82 -19.10 -32.59
C TRP A 325 -11.77 -19.11 -33.79
N GLN A 326 -11.30 -18.72 -34.98
CA GLN A 326 -12.12 -18.73 -36.20
C GLN A 326 -12.61 -20.13 -36.62
N GLN A 327 -11.86 -21.18 -36.25
CA GLN A 327 -12.18 -22.57 -36.55
C GLN A 327 -13.15 -23.20 -35.53
N LEU A 328 -13.33 -22.55 -34.36
CA LEU A 328 -14.12 -23.07 -33.24
C LEU A 328 -15.61 -22.68 -33.33
N ARG A 329 -16.27 -23.01 -34.44
CA ARG A 329 -17.70 -22.72 -34.63
C ARG A 329 -18.58 -23.88 -34.15
N HIS A 330 -19.15 -23.75 -32.96
CA HIS A 330 -20.07 -24.72 -32.37
C HIS A 330 -21.13 -24.03 -31.50
N PRO A 331 -22.40 -24.47 -31.49
CA PRO A 331 -23.46 -23.85 -30.68
C PRO A 331 -23.22 -23.90 -29.16
N ASN A 332 -22.32 -24.79 -28.70
CA ASN A 332 -21.95 -24.91 -27.29
C ASN A 332 -20.51 -24.48 -26.98
N VAL A 333 -19.87 -23.76 -27.90
CA VAL A 333 -18.57 -23.12 -27.67
C VAL A 333 -18.79 -21.61 -27.75
N LEU A 334 -18.18 -20.88 -26.83
CA LEU A 334 -18.34 -19.44 -26.72
C LEU A 334 -17.89 -18.77 -28.01
N LYS A 335 -18.77 -17.96 -28.61
CA LYS A 335 -18.51 -17.37 -29.92
C LYS A 335 -17.57 -16.17 -29.80
N MET A 336 -16.47 -16.19 -30.54
CA MET A 336 -15.65 -15.01 -30.79
C MET A 336 -16.28 -14.20 -31.92
N TYR A 337 -16.60 -12.93 -31.64
CA TYR A 337 -17.16 -11.99 -32.63
C TYR A 337 -16.07 -11.38 -33.48
N GLY A 338 -14.94 -11.05 -32.85
CA GLY A 338 -13.78 -10.51 -33.54
C GLY A 338 -12.62 -10.29 -32.58
N ALA A 339 -11.50 -9.83 -33.14
CA ALA A 339 -10.30 -9.48 -32.44
C ALA A 339 -9.99 -8.00 -32.69
N CYS A 340 -9.54 -7.34 -31.65
CA CYS A 340 -9.10 -5.96 -31.71
C CYS A 340 -7.58 -5.94 -31.54
N ASP A 341 -6.90 -5.34 -32.52
CA ASP A 341 -5.49 -4.96 -32.41
C ASP A 341 -5.45 -3.46 -32.18
N ALA A 342 -5.29 -3.07 -30.91
CA ALA A 342 -5.16 -1.67 -30.51
C ALA A 342 -3.68 -1.25 -30.41
N GLY A 343 -2.77 -2.01 -31.03
CA GLY A 343 -1.34 -1.71 -31.10
C GLY A 343 -0.46 -2.81 -30.49
N PRO A 344 0.87 -2.60 -30.48
CA PRO A 344 1.86 -3.64 -30.15
C PRO A 344 1.79 -4.18 -28.72
N ARG A 345 0.98 -3.58 -27.84
CA ARG A 345 0.86 -3.92 -26.42
C ARG A 345 -0.57 -4.18 -25.96
N LEU A 346 -1.57 -4.05 -26.83
CA LEU A 346 -2.96 -4.25 -26.48
C LEU A 346 -3.69 -4.95 -27.62
N LYS A 347 -3.82 -6.26 -27.46
CA LYS A 347 -4.52 -7.15 -28.36
C LYS A 347 -5.54 -7.92 -27.53
N PHE A 348 -6.77 -8.04 -28.02
CA PHE A 348 -7.83 -8.72 -27.28
C PHE A 348 -8.90 -9.30 -28.20
N PHE A 349 -9.66 -10.24 -27.66
CA PHE A 349 -10.75 -10.93 -28.32
C PHE A 349 -12.07 -10.41 -27.76
N VAL A 350 -13.00 -10.10 -28.66
CA VAL A 350 -14.38 -9.72 -28.35
C VAL A 350 -15.24 -10.94 -28.55
N CYS A 351 -15.94 -11.33 -27.49
CA CYS A 351 -16.56 -12.62 -27.35
C CYS A 351 -18.00 -12.48 -26.83
N GLU A 352 -18.80 -13.51 -27.06
CA GLU A 352 -20.16 -13.63 -26.53
C GLU A 352 -20.15 -13.51 -25.00
N TYR A 353 -20.98 -12.61 -24.49
CA TYR A 353 -21.18 -12.50 -23.05
C TYR A 353 -22.09 -13.63 -22.56
N ALA A 354 -21.56 -14.53 -21.74
CA ALA A 354 -22.34 -15.63 -21.18
C ALA A 354 -23.19 -15.15 -19.98
N SER A 355 -24.33 -14.54 -20.30
CA SER A 355 -25.27 -13.96 -19.33
C SER A 355 -25.91 -14.95 -18.35
N ASN A 356 -25.74 -16.25 -18.59
CA ASN A 356 -26.32 -17.32 -17.76
C ASN A 356 -25.42 -17.72 -16.59
N GLY A 357 -24.31 -17.04 -16.31
CA GLY A 357 -23.45 -17.35 -15.16
C GLY A 357 -22.61 -18.62 -15.34
N SER A 358 -21.88 -19.01 -14.29
CA SER A 358 -20.97 -20.17 -14.34
C SER A 358 -21.70 -21.51 -14.13
N LEU A 359 -21.15 -22.59 -14.70
CA LEU A 359 -21.67 -23.94 -14.47
C LEU A 359 -21.64 -24.32 -12.98
N LEU A 360 -20.64 -23.84 -12.23
CA LEU A 360 -20.49 -24.10 -10.81
C LEU A 360 -21.65 -23.50 -9.99
N GLU A 361 -22.07 -22.27 -10.31
CA GLU A 361 -23.26 -21.65 -9.71
C GLU A 361 -24.52 -22.49 -9.95
N HIS A 362 -24.65 -23.06 -11.15
CA HIS A 362 -25.81 -23.85 -11.55
C HIS A 362 -25.83 -25.24 -10.93
N VAL A 363 -24.66 -25.82 -10.64
CA VAL A 363 -24.54 -27.12 -9.97
C VAL A 363 -24.74 -26.99 -8.45
N ASN A 364 -24.25 -25.90 -7.84
CA ASN A 364 -24.30 -25.70 -6.39
C ASN A 364 -25.57 -25.01 -5.89
N SER A 365 -26.35 -24.38 -6.77
CA SER A 365 -27.61 -23.72 -6.39
C SER A 365 -28.70 -24.75 -6.06
N SER A 366 -29.14 -24.76 -4.81
CA SER A 366 -30.22 -25.61 -4.28
C SER A 366 -31.60 -25.32 -4.89
N SER A 367 -31.70 -24.27 -5.72
CA SER A 367 -32.93 -23.84 -6.40
C SER A 367 -33.08 -24.38 -7.84
N VAL A 368 -32.01 -24.90 -8.44
CA VAL A 368 -32.02 -25.32 -9.85
C VAL A 368 -32.60 -26.73 -9.99
N LYS A 369 -33.63 -26.89 -10.84
CA LYS A 369 -34.24 -28.19 -11.13
C LYS A 369 -33.19 -29.13 -11.75
N LYS A 370 -33.09 -30.37 -11.26
CA LYS A 370 -32.15 -31.41 -11.77
C LYS A 370 -32.13 -31.54 -13.30
N ARG A 371 -33.29 -31.43 -13.94
CA ARG A 371 -33.42 -31.49 -15.41
C ARG A 371 -32.66 -30.35 -16.12
N THR A 372 -32.64 -29.15 -15.53
CA THR A 372 -31.94 -27.98 -16.07
C THR A 372 -30.43 -28.12 -15.87
N MET A 373 -29.99 -28.62 -14.72
CA MET A 373 -28.58 -28.94 -14.47
C MET A 373 -28.03 -29.95 -15.49
N TRP A 374 -28.75 -31.05 -15.72
CA TRP A 374 -28.35 -32.06 -16.72
C TRP A 374 -28.29 -31.50 -18.14
N LYS A 375 -29.18 -30.56 -18.47
CA LYS A 375 -29.14 -29.86 -19.76
C LYS A 375 -27.82 -29.09 -19.93
N TYR A 376 -27.44 -28.27 -18.95
CA TYR A 376 -26.19 -27.49 -19.03
C TYR A 376 -24.94 -28.37 -19.05
N LEU A 377 -24.92 -29.46 -18.27
CA LEU A 377 -23.81 -30.43 -18.31
C LEU A 377 -23.70 -31.12 -19.67
N TYR A 378 -24.83 -31.49 -20.27
CA TYR A 378 -24.84 -32.09 -21.60
C TYR A 378 -24.37 -31.11 -22.68
N GLU A 379 -24.84 -29.87 -22.63
CA GLU A 379 -24.39 -28.80 -23.54
C GLU A 379 -22.88 -28.52 -23.40
N ALA A 380 -22.36 -28.44 -22.18
CA ALA A 380 -20.93 -28.29 -21.93
C ALA A 380 -20.12 -29.49 -22.46
N ALA A 381 -20.62 -30.72 -22.29
CA ALA A 381 -19.98 -31.92 -22.79
C ALA A 381 -19.91 -31.94 -24.33
N LEU A 382 -20.97 -31.55 -25.02
CA LEU A 382 -20.99 -31.41 -26.49
C LEU A 382 -19.95 -30.37 -26.97
N GLY A 383 -19.84 -29.25 -26.26
CA GLY A 383 -18.81 -28.25 -26.55
C GLY A 383 -17.39 -28.81 -26.38
N LEU A 384 -17.15 -29.55 -25.29
CA LEU A 384 -15.84 -30.15 -25.00
C LEU A 384 -15.45 -31.24 -26.01
N GLU A 385 -16.40 -32.10 -26.39
CA GLU A 385 -16.22 -33.13 -27.43
C GLU A 385 -15.78 -32.48 -28.74
N PHE A 386 -16.47 -31.42 -29.18
CA PHE A 386 -16.11 -30.66 -30.37
C PHE A 386 -14.71 -30.06 -30.30
N LEU A 387 -14.29 -29.55 -29.14
CA LEU A 387 -12.97 -28.96 -28.94
C LEU A 387 -11.86 -30.02 -29.01
N HIS A 388 -12.04 -31.17 -28.34
CA HIS A 388 -11.06 -32.25 -28.34
C HIS A 388 -10.77 -32.80 -29.75
N GLU A 389 -11.79 -32.96 -30.59
CA GLU A 389 -11.62 -33.44 -31.97
C GLU A 389 -10.77 -32.52 -32.87
N ARG A 390 -10.63 -31.25 -32.48
CA ARG A 390 -9.93 -30.20 -33.24
C ARG A 390 -8.59 -29.82 -32.64
N VAL A 391 -8.43 -29.88 -31.32
CA VAL A 391 -7.17 -29.58 -30.63
C VAL A 391 -6.13 -30.69 -30.84
N GLU A 392 -6.52 -31.95 -31.08
CA GLU A 392 -5.58 -33.05 -31.39
C GLU A 392 -5.01 -33.00 -32.83
N LYS A 393 -5.44 -32.06 -33.68
CA LYS A 393 -5.06 -31.97 -35.11
C LYS A 393 -4.24 -30.72 -35.47
N VAL A 394 -3.88 -29.88 -34.51
CA VAL A 394 -3.12 -28.63 -34.72
C VAL A 394 -1.71 -28.76 -34.16
#